data_AF-A0A350SUQ5-F1
#
_entry.id   AF-A0A350SUQ5-F1
#
_cell.length_a   1.000
_cell.length_b   1.000
_cell.length_c   1.000
_cell.angle_alpha   90.00
_cell.angle_beta   90.00
_cell.angle_gamma   90.00
#
_symmetry.space_group_name_H-M   'P 1'
#
loop_
_entity.id
_entity.type
_entity.pdbx_description
1 polymer ?
#
loop_
_entity_poly.entity_id
_entity_poly.type
_entity_poly.pdbx_seq_one_letter_code
_entity_poly.pdbx_strand_id
1 'polypeptide(L)'
;MIESLLLTTARVSTFFGTQALTGASGFFFQRDERLYLVTNRHVLIDRPSGHLPDRIEIEVHTDVDNLTHAAVLSVPLYRNAQAIWHQGRDSAGEIDVAAIELDRGALSAAVMLQAFTPAHLQHPLQEVKVGTPLLVVGYPQGFHDTLHHLPVVRQAVIASSFGLRFQGQGFFLTDARTHRGT
;
A
#
# COMPACT_ATOMS: atom_id res chain seq x y z
N MET A 1 19.35 -4.04 -13.45
CA MET A 1 18.91 -3.23 -12.29
C MET A 1 17.39 -3.20 -12.32
N ILE A 2 16.73 -3.60 -11.25
CA ILE A 2 15.26 -3.60 -11.16
C ILE A 2 14.77 -2.18 -10.91
N GLU A 3 13.65 -1.81 -11.53
CA GLU A 3 13.04 -0.50 -11.33
C GLU A 3 12.62 -0.33 -9.86
N SER A 4 13.10 0.73 -9.20
CA SER A 4 12.82 0.95 -7.76
C SER A 4 11.34 0.97 -7.43
N LEU A 5 10.49 1.45 -8.34
CA LEU A 5 9.03 1.47 -8.20
C LEU A 5 8.46 0.09 -7.87
N LEU A 6 8.96 -0.97 -8.52
CA LEU A 6 8.49 -2.34 -8.30
C LEU A 6 8.83 -2.89 -6.91
N LEU A 7 9.85 -2.32 -6.26
CA LEU A 7 10.27 -2.67 -4.90
C LEU A 7 9.66 -1.75 -3.83
N THR A 8 8.86 -0.75 -4.22
CA THR A 8 8.11 0.10 -3.28
C THR A 8 6.75 -0.47 -2.92
N THR A 9 6.13 -1.22 -3.83
CA THR A 9 4.79 -1.78 -3.65
C THR A 9 4.86 -3.19 -3.07
N ALA A 10 4.13 -3.41 -1.99
CA ALA A 10 4.08 -4.67 -1.28
C ALA A 10 2.73 -5.37 -1.49
N ARG A 11 2.77 -6.69 -1.61
CA ARG A 11 1.57 -7.51 -1.54
C ARG A 11 1.15 -7.66 -0.09
N VAL A 12 -0.13 -7.42 0.18
CA VAL A 12 -0.70 -7.50 1.53
C VAL A 12 -1.77 -8.58 1.56
N SER A 13 -1.66 -9.50 2.51
CA SER A 13 -2.70 -10.50 2.79
C SER A 13 -3.24 -10.30 4.19
N THR A 14 -4.56 -10.41 4.36
CA THR A 14 -5.24 -10.15 5.64
C THR A 14 -5.74 -11.45 6.26
N PHE A 15 -5.65 -11.56 7.58
CA PHE A 15 -5.99 -12.79 8.32
C PHE A 15 -6.79 -12.50 9.58
N PHE A 16 -7.59 -13.48 10.00
CA PHE A 16 -8.16 -13.56 11.34
C PHE A 16 -7.81 -14.93 11.94
N GLY A 17 -6.94 -14.96 12.95
CA GLY A 17 -6.30 -16.19 13.42
C GLY A 17 -5.54 -16.90 12.29
N THR A 18 -5.98 -18.12 11.95
CA THR A 18 -5.42 -18.91 10.84
C THR A 18 -6.20 -18.75 9.54
N GLN A 19 -7.33 -18.03 9.55
CA GLN A 19 -8.18 -17.87 8.38
C GLN A 19 -7.66 -16.72 7.51
N ALA A 20 -7.34 -17.03 6.25
CA ALA A 20 -7.11 -16.01 5.22
C ALA A 20 -8.41 -15.32 4.86
N LEU A 21 -8.38 -13.99 4.76
CA LEU A 21 -9.53 -13.17 4.37
C LEU A 21 -9.38 -12.68 2.93
N THR A 22 -8.58 -11.65 2.71
CA THR A 22 -8.50 -10.93 1.42
C THR A 22 -7.07 -10.47 1.11
N GLY A 23 -6.79 -10.27 -0.17
CA GLY A 23 -5.54 -9.68 -0.65
C GLY A 23 -5.71 -8.21 -1.03
N ALA A 24 -4.65 -7.45 -0.85
CA ALA A 24 -4.55 -6.03 -1.16
C ALA A 24 -3.12 -5.67 -1.57
N SER A 25 -2.95 -4.38 -1.90
CA SER A 25 -1.64 -3.78 -2.12
C SER A 25 -1.37 -2.72 -1.05
N GLY A 26 -0.11 -2.52 -0.73
CA GLY A 26 0.37 -1.38 0.03
C GLY A 26 1.67 -0.88 -0.56
N PHE A 27 2.23 0.19 -0.01
CA PHE A 27 3.56 0.65 -0.37
C PHE A 27 4.35 1.08 0.86
N PHE A 28 5.67 0.99 0.76
CA PHE A 28 6.57 1.44 1.80
C PHE A 28 6.78 2.95 1.73
N PHE A 29 6.70 3.60 2.89
CA PHE A 29 6.98 5.02 3.04
C PHE A 29 7.95 5.22 4.19
N GLN A 30 9.04 5.94 3.94
CA GLN A 30 10.03 6.32 4.94
C GLN A 30 9.88 7.79 5.27
N ARG A 31 9.81 8.08 6.57
CA ARG A 31 9.91 9.43 7.11
C ARG A 31 10.97 9.43 8.19
N ASP A 32 12.01 10.23 8.00
CA ASP A 32 13.19 10.21 8.84
C ASP A 32 13.75 8.77 8.93
N GLU A 33 13.95 8.24 10.13
CA GLU A 33 14.43 6.86 10.34
C GLU A 33 13.31 5.81 10.40
N ARG A 34 12.04 6.23 10.30
CA ARG A 34 10.89 5.34 10.47
C ARG A 34 10.37 4.83 9.14
N LEU A 35 10.05 3.55 9.12
CA LEU A 35 9.46 2.88 7.96
C LEU A 35 7.99 2.57 8.24
N TYR A 36 7.15 2.82 7.24
CA TYR A 36 5.73 2.57 7.28
C TYR A 36 5.32 1.69 6.10
N LEU A 37 4.36 0.80 6.33
CA LEU A 37 3.50 0.31 5.27
C LEU A 37 2.26 1.21 5.20
N VAL A 38 1.97 1.76 4.03
CA VAL A 38 0.76 2.53 3.75
C VAL A 38 -0.17 1.69 2.88
N THR A 39 -1.45 1.64 3.25
CA THR A 39 -2.51 0.88 2.54
C THR A 39 -3.85 1.59 2.74
N ASN A 40 -4.92 1.12 2.08
CA ASN A 40 -6.26 1.60 2.39
C ASN A 40 -6.70 1.17 3.80
N ARG A 41 -7.52 2.00 4.44
CA ARG A 41 -8.08 1.72 5.76
C ARG A 41 -8.98 0.48 5.72
N HIS A 42 -9.78 0.32 4.67
CA HIS A 42 -10.69 -0.82 4.54
C HIS A 42 -9.97 -2.18 4.49
N VAL A 43 -8.67 -2.21 4.15
CA VAL A 43 -7.83 -3.42 4.20
C VAL A 43 -7.60 -3.87 5.65
N LEU A 44 -7.45 -2.91 6.57
CA LEU A 44 -7.17 -3.16 7.99
C LEU A 44 -8.45 -3.29 8.81
N ILE A 45 -9.51 -2.57 8.43
CA ILE A 45 -10.82 -2.64 9.06
C ILE A 45 -11.92 -2.11 8.14
N ASP A 46 -12.93 -2.93 7.89
CA ASP A 46 -14.17 -2.53 7.22
C ASP A 46 -15.38 -3.14 7.91
N ARG A 47 -15.95 -2.37 8.85
CA ARG A 47 -17.10 -2.80 9.67
C ARG A 47 -18.36 -3.08 8.82
N PRO A 48 -18.72 -2.24 7.83
CA PRO A 48 -19.83 -2.53 6.92
C PRO A 48 -19.80 -3.92 6.26
N SER A 49 -18.63 -4.38 5.80
CA SER A 49 -18.49 -5.72 5.20
C SER A 49 -18.19 -6.84 6.20
N GLY A 50 -17.93 -6.49 7.47
CA GLY A 50 -17.49 -7.43 8.49
C GLY A 50 -16.02 -7.86 8.36
N HIS A 51 -15.22 -7.18 7.53
CA HIS A 51 -13.80 -7.45 7.38
C HIS A 51 -13.00 -6.89 8.57
N LEU A 52 -12.65 -7.77 9.50
CA LEU A 52 -12.01 -7.44 10.78
C LEU A 52 -10.75 -8.30 11.00
N PRO A 53 -9.69 -8.18 10.17
CA PRO A 53 -8.47 -8.96 10.34
C PRO A 53 -7.78 -8.62 11.67
N ASP A 54 -7.10 -9.60 12.27
CA ASP A 54 -6.22 -9.37 13.42
C ASP A 54 -4.76 -9.18 13.02
N ARG A 55 -4.40 -9.53 11.78
CA ARG A 55 -3.04 -9.54 11.25
C ARG A 55 -3.02 -9.29 9.76
N ILE A 56 -1.91 -8.70 9.29
CA ILE A 56 -1.54 -8.74 7.88
C ILE A 56 -0.22 -9.47 7.68
N GLU A 57 -0.05 -10.01 6.48
CA GLU A 57 1.20 -10.55 6.00
C GLU A 57 1.66 -9.77 4.76
N ILE A 58 2.94 -9.44 4.74
CA ILE A 58 3.59 -8.61 3.73
C ILE A 58 4.73 -9.41 3.13
N GLU A 59 4.76 -9.50 1.81
CA GLU A 59 5.83 -10.17 1.09
C GLU A 59 6.96 -9.17 0.79
N VAL A 60 8.21 -9.54 1.11
CA VAL A 60 9.41 -8.71 0.90
C VAL A 60 10.55 -9.52 0.29
N HIS A 61 11.25 -8.96 -0.68
CA HIS A 61 12.44 -9.59 -1.27
C HIS A 61 13.59 -9.64 -0.27
N THR A 62 14.48 -10.61 -0.41
CA THR A 62 15.60 -10.84 0.52
C THR A 62 16.97 -11.01 -0.16
N ASP A 63 17.03 -10.91 -1.48
CA ASP A 63 18.25 -11.13 -2.25
C ASP A 63 18.29 -10.20 -3.49
N VAL A 64 19.35 -9.40 -3.59
CA VAL A 64 19.50 -8.34 -4.60
C VAL A 64 19.77 -8.88 -5.98
N ASP A 65 20.37 -10.06 -6.04
CA ASP A 65 20.76 -10.73 -7.27
C ASP A 65 19.74 -11.80 -7.66
N ASN A 66 18.85 -12.19 -6.74
CA ASN A 66 17.81 -13.18 -6.99
C ASN A 66 16.43 -12.82 -6.41
N LEU A 67 15.57 -12.23 -7.24
CA LEU A 67 14.20 -11.87 -6.87
C LEU A 67 13.26 -13.07 -6.60
N THR A 68 13.68 -14.31 -6.84
CA THR A 68 12.88 -15.48 -6.42
C THR A 68 12.93 -15.72 -4.91
N HIS A 69 13.79 -15.00 -4.18
CA HIS A 69 13.90 -15.10 -2.73
C HIS A 69 13.08 -14.01 -2.04
N ALA A 70 11.94 -14.40 -1.49
CA ALA A 70 11.09 -13.55 -0.68
C ALA A 70 10.87 -14.13 0.72
N ALA A 71 10.61 -13.26 1.69
CA ALA A 71 10.17 -13.57 3.03
C ALA A 71 8.80 -12.95 3.29
N VAL A 72 8.08 -13.52 4.24
CA VAL A 72 6.79 -12.99 4.70
C VAL A 72 6.98 -12.35 6.07
N LEU A 73 6.66 -11.07 6.15
CA LEU A 73 6.57 -10.32 7.40
C LEU A 73 5.14 -10.40 7.93
N SER A 74 4.99 -10.92 9.13
CA SER A 74 3.68 -11.04 9.80
C SER A 74 3.51 -9.92 10.81
N VAL A 75 2.50 -9.07 10.64
CA VAL A 75 2.30 -7.86 11.44
C VAL A 75 0.92 -7.88 12.10
N PRO A 76 0.84 -7.98 13.44
CA PRO A 76 -0.44 -7.90 14.14
C PRO A 76 -1.03 -6.50 14.00
N LEU A 77 -2.34 -6.38 13.79
CA LEU A 77 -3.01 -5.08 13.67
C LEU A 77 -3.40 -4.46 15.01
N TYR A 78 -3.45 -5.28 16.06
CA TYR A 78 -3.87 -4.87 17.39
C TYR A 78 -2.91 -5.35 18.47
N ARG A 79 -2.67 -4.50 19.46
CA ARG A 79 -1.95 -4.84 20.70
C ARG A 79 -2.79 -4.36 21.87
N ASN A 80 -3.12 -5.26 22.81
CA ASN A 80 -4.01 -4.97 23.95
C ASN A 80 -5.34 -4.31 23.51
N ALA A 81 -5.95 -4.86 22.44
CA ALA A 81 -7.18 -4.36 21.80
C ALA A 81 -7.09 -2.94 21.21
N GLN A 82 -5.90 -2.33 21.14
CA GLN A 82 -5.67 -1.05 20.47
C GLN A 82 -5.03 -1.27 19.11
N ALA A 83 -5.51 -0.55 18.10
CA ALA A 83 -4.91 -0.56 16.78
C ALA A 83 -3.47 -0.04 16.85
N ILE A 84 -2.53 -0.75 16.22
CA ILE A 84 -1.14 -0.29 16.10
C ILE A 84 -0.91 0.59 14.86
N TRP A 85 -1.95 0.75 14.04
CA TRP A 85 -1.93 1.52 12.82
C TRP A 85 -2.57 2.90 13.02
N HIS A 86 -2.16 3.83 12.18
CA HIS A 86 -2.61 5.22 12.20
C HIS A 86 -3.65 5.46 11.10
N GLN A 87 -4.80 5.99 11.50
CA GLN A 87 -5.86 6.43 10.58
C GLN A 87 -5.45 7.70 9.84
N GLY A 88 -5.50 7.68 8.51
CA GLY A 88 -5.31 8.85 7.67
C GLY A 88 -6.46 9.85 7.84
N ARG A 89 -6.11 11.13 7.91
CA ARG A 89 -7.04 12.25 8.05
C ARG A 89 -6.62 13.44 7.21
N ASP A 90 -7.60 14.17 6.69
CA ASP A 90 -7.43 15.47 6.06
C ASP A 90 -8.37 16.51 6.70
N SER A 91 -8.46 17.71 6.11
CA SER A 91 -9.28 18.82 6.63
C SER A 91 -10.78 18.50 6.71
N ALA A 92 -11.27 17.48 6.00
CA ALA A 92 -12.66 17.05 5.99
C ALA A 92 -12.89 15.74 6.77
N GLY A 93 -11.88 15.23 7.49
CA GLY A 93 -12.02 14.09 8.41
C GLY A 93 -11.21 12.86 8.00
N GLU A 94 -11.72 11.68 8.32
CA GLU A 94 -11.05 10.41 8.01
C GLU A 94 -11.14 10.09 6.51
N ILE A 95 -10.05 9.57 5.96
CA ILE A 95 -9.97 9.09 4.58
C ILE A 95 -9.64 7.59 4.56
N ASP A 96 -9.83 6.95 3.42
CA ASP A 96 -9.54 5.53 3.25
C ASP A 96 -8.03 5.24 3.07
N VAL A 97 -7.23 5.70 4.03
CA VAL A 97 -5.79 5.51 4.10
C VAL A 97 -5.41 5.16 5.54
N ALA A 98 -4.51 4.21 5.72
CA ALA A 98 -3.93 3.85 6.99
C ALA A 98 -2.42 3.58 6.85
N ALA A 99 -1.67 3.83 7.91
CA ALA A 99 -0.23 3.58 7.97
C ALA A 99 0.13 2.71 9.18
N ILE A 100 0.96 1.69 8.98
CA ILE A 100 1.49 0.83 10.04
C ILE A 100 2.99 1.09 10.14
N GLU A 101 3.47 1.49 11.32
CA GLU A 101 4.92 1.58 11.56
C GLU A 101 5.52 0.16 11.61
N LEU A 102 6.55 -0.09 10.81
CA LEU A 102 7.26 -1.36 10.77
C LEU A 102 8.55 -1.25 11.60
N ASP A 103 8.78 -2.22 12.47
CA ASP A 103 10.00 -2.29 13.27
C ASP A 103 11.17 -2.72 12.39
N ARG A 104 12.01 -1.76 12.00
CA ARG A 104 13.23 -2.01 11.21
C ARG A 104 14.21 -2.94 11.92
N GLY A 105 14.27 -2.92 13.25
CA GLY A 105 15.14 -3.80 14.02
C GLY A 105 14.70 -5.26 13.99
N ALA A 106 13.42 -5.52 13.68
CA ALA A 106 12.88 -6.85 13.50
C ALA A 106 13.05 -7.39 12.07
N LEU A 107 13.41 -6.53 11.10
CA LEU A 107 13.67 -6.95 9.73
C LEU A 107 15.07 -7.57 9.63
N SER A 108 15.19 -8.65 8.86
CA SER A 108 16.50 -9.19 8.48
C SER A 108 17.28 -8.13 7.69
N ALA A 109 18.60 -8.06 7.89
CA ALA A 109 19.48 -7.20 7.09
C ALA A 109 19.46 -7.55 5.59
N ALA A 110 18.98 -8.74 5.24
CA ALA A 110 18.78 -9.17 3.86
C ALA A 110 17.51 -8.58 3.22
N VAL A 111 16.55 -8.07 4.00
CA VAL A 111 15.31 -7.52 3.46
C VAL A 111 15.61 -6.37 2.50
N MET A 112 15.07 -6.50 1.30
CA MET A 112 15.12 -5.52 0.26
C MET A 112 13.76 -4.89 0.08
N LEU A 113 13.69 -3.61 0.37
CA LEU A 113 12.56 -2.78 0.01
C LEU A 113 13.06 -1.41 -0.39
N GLN A 114 12.32 -0.77 -1.27
CA GLN A 114 12.44 0.65 -1.54
C GLN A 114 11.27 1.34 -0.88
N ALA A 115 11.44 2.59 -0.45
CA ALA A 115 10.37 3.35 0.16
C ALA A 115 10.23 4.71 -0.51
N PHE A 116 8.99 5.13 -0.72
CA PHE A 116 8.72 6.54 -0.98
C PHE A 116 9.13 7.37 0.25
N THR A 117 9.36 8.65 0.02
CA THR A 117 9.81 9.61 1.05
C THR A 117 9.04 10.91 0.84
N PRO A 118 9.11 11.88 1.77
CA PRO A 118 8.49 13.18 1.54
C PRO A 118 8.91 13.86 0.23
N ALA A 119 10.12 13.59 -0.27
CA ALA A 119 10.61 14.11 -1.55
C ALA A 119 9.87 13.56 -2.78
N HIS A 120 9.17 12.43 -2.65
CA HIS A 120 8.38 11.83 -3.71
C HIS A 120 6.92 12.32 -3.73
N LEU A 121 6.49 13.10 -2.74
CA LEU A 121 5.10 13.57 -2.65
C LEU A 121 4.87 14.76 -3.58
N GLN A 122 3.76 14.74 -4.32
CA GLN A 122 3.28 15.93 -5.01
C GLN A 122 2.85 16.98 -3.98
N HIS A 123 3.44 18.18 -4.03
CA HIS A 123 3.15 19.24 -3.06
C HIS A 123 1.99 20.14 -3.52
N PRO A 124 2.10 20.88 -4.62
CA PRO A 124 0.95 21.60 -5.16
C PRO A 124 0.06 20.62 -5.93
N LEU A 125 -1.03 20.19 -5.29
CA LEU A 125 -2.01 19.28 -5.92
C LEU A 125 -2.68 19.93 -7.15
N GLN A 126 -2.75 21.26 -7.20
CA GLN A 126 -3.35 21.99 -8.34
C GLN A 126 -2.51 21.91 -9.61
N GLU A 127 -1.24 21.51 -9.53
CA GLU A 127 -0.38 21.32 -10.71
C GLU A 127 -0.72 20.04 -11.49
N VAL A 128 -1.38 19.07 -10.84
CA VAL A 128 -1.81 17.83 -11.50
C VAL A 128 -3.12 18.09 -12.25
N LYS A 129 -3.02 18.15 -13.57
CA LYS A 129 -4.15 18.43 -14.46
C LYS A 129 -4.87 17.15 -14.89
N VAL A 130 -6.14 17.30 -15.29
CA VAL A 130 -6.87 16.24 -16.01
C VAL A 130 -6.08 15.86 -17.27
N GLY A 131 -5.99 14.55 -17.54
CA GLY A 131 -5.20 14.00 -18.64
C GLY A 131 -3.72 13.76 -18.32
N THR A 132 -3.23 14.14 -17.13
CA THR A 132 -1.86 13.80 -16.70
C THR A 132 -1.72 12.28 -16.63
N PRO A 133 -0.71 11.68 -17.29
CA PRO A 133 -0.48 10.24 -17.23
C PRO A 133 -0.01 9.83 -15.84
N LEU A 134 -0.45 8.65 -15.40
CA LEU A 134 -0.04 8.03 -14.15
C LEU A 134 0.14 6.52 -14.31
N LEU A 135 0.87 5.93 -13.38
CA LEU A 135 0.99 4.48 -13.24
C LEU A 135 0.24 4.03 -11.98
N VAL A 136 -0.55 2.98 -12.11
CA VAL A 136 -1.17 2.27 -11.00
C VAL A 136 -0.43 0.96 -10.81
N VAL A 137 0.20 0.79 -9.64
CA VAL A 137 1.05 -0.36 -9.30
C VAL A 137 0.40 -1.14 -8.17
N GLY A 138 0.24 -2.45 -8.34
CA GLY A 138 -0.39 -3.28 -7.31
C GLY A 138 -0.49 -4.76 -7.67
N TYR A 139 -1.23 -5.49 -6.85
CA TYR A 139 -1.47 -6.94 -6.91
C TYR A 139 -2.97 -7.21 -7.15
N PRO A 140 -3.54 -6.80 -8.30
CA PRO A 140 -4.97 -6.90 -8.57
C PRO A 140 -5.46 -8.34 -8.45
N GLN A 141 -6.40 -8.60 -7.55
CA GLN A 141 -6.93 -9.94 -7.25
C GLN A 141 -5.82 -10.95 -6.86
N GLY A 142 -4.69 -10.46 -6.35
CA GLY A 142 -3.50 -11.27 -6.08
C GLY A 142 -2.74 -11.72 -7.32
N PHE A 143 -3.08 -11.21 -8.52
CA PHE A 143 -2.34 -11.50 -9.75
C PHE A 143 -1.01 -10.72 -9.77
N HIS A 144 0.08 -11.45 -9.99
CA HIS A 144 1.46 -10.94 -9.99
C HIS A 144 2.41 -11.97 -10.63
N ASP A 145 3.66 -11.58 -10.82
CA ASP A 145 4.72 -12.55 -11.14
C ASP A 145 4.99 -13.42 -9.90
N THR A 146 4.58 -14.68 -9.93
CA THR A 146 4.75 -15.60 -8.80
C THR A 146 6.16 -16.18 -8.68
N LEU A 147 7.01 -16.00 -9.70
CA LEU A 147 8.42 -16.42 -9.66
C LEU A 147 9.28 -15.34 -9.02
N HIS A 148 9.11 -14.08 -9.45
CA HIS A 148 9.91 -12.95 -8.95
C HIS A 148 9.17 -12.07 -7.93
N HIS A 149 7.92 -12.41 -7.60
CA HIS A 149 7.11 -11.71 -6.61
C HIS A 149 6.92 -10.21 -6.91
N LEU A 150 6.77 -9.85 -8.20
CA LEU A 150 6.68 -8.46 -8.65
C LEU A 150 5.24 -8.02 -8.97
N PRO A 151 4.86 -6.77 -8.68
CA PRO A 151 3.51 -6.26 -8.91
C PRO A 151 3.22 -6.10 -10.41
N VAL A 152 1.94 -5.91 -10.72
CA VAL A 152 1.50 -5.46 -12.04
C VAL A 152 1.43 -3.93 -12.07
N VAL A 153 1.93 -3.35 -13.17
CA VAL A 153 1.87 -1.92 -13.44
C VAL A 153 0.88 -1.66 -14.58
N ARG A 154 -0.02 -0.69 -14.40
CA ARG A 154 -0.98 -0.25 -15.41
C ARG A 154 -0.84 1.24 -15.66
N GLN A 155 -0.86 1.64 -16.92
CA GLN A 155 -0.94 3.05 -17.30
C GLN A 155 -2.39 3.53 -17.25
N ALA A 156 -2.58 4.77 -16.82
CA ALA A 156 -3.85 5.47 -16.80
C ALA A 156 -3.62 6.98 -16.87
N VAL A 157 -4.70 7.76 -16.79
CA VAL A 157 -4.66 9.23 -16.67
C VAL A 157 -5.54 9.71 -15.51
N ILE A 158 -5.27 10.93 -15.07
CA ILE A 158 -6.14 11.68 -14.16
C ILE A 158 -7.45 12.04 -14.89
N ALA A 159 -8.59 11.66 -14.31
CA ALA A 159 -9.92 11.80 -14.91
C ALA A 159 -10.84 12.81 -14.19
N SER A 160 -10.40 13.39 -13.07
CA SER A 160 -11.05 14.54 -12.42
C SER A 160 -10.02 15.54 -11.89
N SER A 161 -10.46 16.71 -11.43
CA SER A 161 -9.55 17.67 -10.78
C SER A 161 -8.88 17.01 -9.56
N PHE A 162 -7.55 16.90 -9.57
CA PHE A 162 -6.78 16.20 -8.53
C PHE A 162 -6.76 16.96 -7.21
N GLY A 163 -6.68 18.29 -7.26
CA GLY A 163 -6.70 19.16 -6.08
C GLY A 163 -8.09 19.38 -5.47
N LEU A 164 -9.14 18.76 -6.00
CA LEU A 164 -10.52 18.89 -5.52
C LEU A 164 -11.10 17.53 -5.13
N ARG A 165 -11.96 17.55 -4.12
CA ARG A 165 -12.74 16.38 -3.66
C ARG A 165 -13.80 16.03 -4.69
N PHE A 166 -13.81 14.81 -5.22
CA PHE A 166 -14.88 14.35 -6.08
C PHE A 166 -16.15 14.07 -5.23
N GLN A 167 -17.26 14.73 -5.55
CA GLN A 167 -18.50 14.67 -4.76
C GLN A 167 -18.32 15.04 -3.26
N GLY A 168 -17.33 15.87 -2.93
CA GLY A 168 -17.00 16.22 -1.55
C GLY A 168 -16.27 15.12 -0.77
N GLN A 169 -15.97 13.98 -1.39
CA GLN A 169 -15.25 12.86 -0.80
C GLN A 169 -13.74 12.97 -1.02
N GLY A 170 -12.95 12.36 -0.13
CA GLY A 170 -11.48 12.44 -0.12
C GLY A 170 -10.78 11.64 -1.20
N PHE A 171 -11.27 11.71 -2.44
CA PHE A 171 -10.70 11.03 -3.60
C PHE A 171 -10.88 11.85 -4.88
N PHE A 172 -10.10 11.49 -5.90
CA PHE A 172 -10.19 11.94 -7.29
C PHE A 172 -10.40 10.71 -8.19
N LEU A 173 -10.70 10.93 -9.47
CA LEU A 173 -10.91 9.85 -10.43
C LEU A 173 -9.68 9.65 -11.32
N THR A 174 -9.45 8.39 -11.67
CA THR A 174 -8.58 7.95 -12.76
C THR A 174 -9.39 7.06 -13.70
N ASP A 175 -9.00 6.98 -14.97
CA ASP A 175 -9.64 6.10 -15.97
C ASP A 175 -9.11 4.66 -15.92
N ALA A 176 -8.21 4.35 -14.99
CA ALA A 176 -7.67 3.01 -14.80
C ALA A 176 -8.79 1.98 -14.57
N ARG A 177 -8.79 0.91 -15.38
CA ARG A 177 -9.59 -0.29 -15.08
C ARG A 177 -8.93 -1.09 -13.97
N THR A 178 -9.14 -0.67 -12.73
CA THR A 178 -8.64 -1.36 -11.54
C THR A 178 -9.56 -2.53 -11.15
N HIS A 179 -9.00 -3.47 -10.39
CA HIS A 179 -9.73 -4.58 -9.80
C HIS A 179 -9.50 -4.58 -8.29
N ARG A 180 -10.32 -5.32 -7.54
CA ARG A 180 -10.12 -5.49 -6.09
C ARG A 180 -8.66 -5.90 -5.79
N GLY A 181 -8.04 -5.24 -4.83
CA GLY A 181 -6.66 -5.48 -4.43
C GLY A 181 -5.59 -4.74 -5.25
N THR A 182 -5.99 -3.91 -6.21
CA THR A 182 -5.09 -2.90 -6.80
C THR A 182 -4.87 -1.78 -5.81
#